data_AF-A0A2D5EY29-F1
#
_entry.id   AF-A0A2D5EY29-F1
#
_cell.length_a   1.000
_cell.length_b   1.000
_cell.length_c   1.000
_cell.angle_alpha   90.00
_cell.angle_beta   90.00
_cell.angle_gamma   90.00
#
_symmetry.space_group_name_H-M   'P 1'
#
loop_
_entity.id
_entity.type
_entity.pdbx_description
1 polymer ?
#
loop_
_entity_poly.entity_id
_entity_poly.type
_entity_poly.pdbx_seq_one_letter_code
_entity_poly.pdbx_strand_id
1 'polypeptide(L)'
;MLTGLSAFLIMGSAGCKDSEGGFVIDAESPDGGMAPPPYRPPRCAGDGGVGGDASCGEGGVPPVMEEDAGPPPPPCNEITFTYASATATSVWVSGTFLADAGGAWPATPAEGALEMVEEEDGVWSVTHLVEPIRQHQYKFIVDGTDWIADPSNEQTIDDGFGGVNSVLDVCGAACGELDEFDWRDTVMYFAMVDRFYDSDGSADPVSGATDGDATRGPSAQYEGGDLRGLTERMSYLNDLGVTALWITAPFENRDLAGAAINPSADPNVYSAYHGYWPSPENVDFSDPTSPSPRPA
;
A
#
# COMPACT_ATOMS: atom_id res chain seq x y z
N MET A 1 20.15 54.46 9.04
CA MET A 1 19.37 53.66 8.07
C MET A 1 19.81 52.22 8.22
N LEU A 2 18.98 51.42 8.90
CA LEU A 2 19.15 49.98 9.07
C LEU A 2 18.46 49.27 7.89
N THR A 3 19.18 48.36 7.24
CA THR A 3 18.67 47.35 6.28
C THR A 3 19.69 46.21 6.32
N GLY A 4 19.38 44.93 6.48
CA GLY A 4 18.14 44.21 6.72
C GLY A 4 18.60 42.76 6.93
N LEU A 5 18.22 42.17 8.06
CA LEU A 5 18.46 40.77 8.40
C LEU A 5 17.37 39.97 7.67
N SER A 6 17.72 39.03 6.79
CA SER A 6 16.79 38.01 6.33
C SER A 6 17.33 36.65 6.72
N ALA A 7 16.79 36.15 7.84
CA ALA A 7 16.84 34.75 8.20
C ALA A 7 15.97 33.98 7.21
N PHE A 8 16.58 33.03 6.49
CA PHE A 8 15.85 31.98 5.79
C PHE A 8 15.54 30.89 6.83
N LEU A 9 14.28 30.80 7.23
CA LEU A 9 13.75 29.68 7.99
C LEU A 9 13.38 28.60 6.96
N ILE A 10 14.24 27.59 6.80
CA ILE A 10 13.87 26.35 6.12
C ILE A 10 13.08 25.53 7.15
N MET A 11 11.75 25.54 7.05
CA MET A 11 10.93 24.50 7.67
C MET A 11 11.14 23.23 6.84
N GLY A 12 12.09 22.41 7.27
CA GLY A 12 12.17 21.02 6.82
C GLY A 12 11.01 20.26 7.46
N SER A 13 10.17 19.65 6.64
CA SER A 13 9.31 18.55 7.05
C SER A 13 10.20 17.42 7.56
N ALA A 14 10.32 17.32 8.88
CA ALA A 14 11.02 16.22 9.53
C ALA A 14 10.12 14.98 9.47
N GLY A 15 10.18 14.26 8.35
CA GLY A 15 9.82 12.84 8.34
C GLY A 15 10.77 12.09 9.27
N CYS A 16 10.24 11.12 10.03
CA CYS A 16 11.02 10.23 10.87
C CYS A 16 12.14 9.57 10.03
N LYS A 17 13.39 9.73 10.43
CA LYS A 17 14.55 9.03 9.86
C LYS A 17 15.36 8.45 11.00
N ASP A 18 15.78 7.20 10.85
CA ASP A 18 16.76 6.56 11.72
C ASP A 18 18.20 6.71 11.15
N SER A 19 19.19 6.24 11.91
CA SER A 19 20.60 6.63 11.76
C SER A 19 21.45 5.74 10.85
N GLU A 20 20.91 4.72 10.18
CA GLU A 20 21.74 3.74 9.47
C GLU A 20 21.41 3.48 7.99
N GLY A 21 20.31 3.99 7.43
CA GLY A 21 20.16 4.21 5.99
C GLY A 21 20.49 3.03 5.05
N GLY A 22 20.33 1.78 5.50
CA GLY A 22 20.66 0.57 4.75
C GLY A 22 19.51 -0.42 4.72
N PHE A 23 19.19 -0.95 3.53
CA PHE A 23 18.17 -1.97 3.33
C PHE A 23 18.77 -3.38 3.49
N VAL A 24 18.07 -4.24 4.23
CA VAL A 24 18.32 -5.69 4.26
C VAL A 24 17.57 -6.30 3.07
N ILE A 25 18.31 -6.79 2.07
CA ILE A 25 17.80 -7.84 1.18
C ILE A 25 17.83 -9.11 2.03
N ASP A 26 16.74 -9.89 2.07
CA ASP A 26 16.66 -11.17 2.78
C ASP A 26 17.98 -11.96 2.68
N ALA A 27 18.78 -11.81 3.73
CA ALA A 27 20.04 -12.48 3.95
C ALA A 27 20.05 -12.78 5.44
N GLU A 28 19.56 -13.99 5.74
CA GLU A 28 19.75 -14.76 6.96
C GLU A 28 19.82 -13.95 8.26
N SER A 29 18.75 -14.00 9.06
CA SER A 29 18.81 -13.59 10.47
C SER A 29 19.95 -14.33 11.20
N PRO A 30 20.80 -13.64 12.00
CA PRO A 30 21.97 -14.25 12.67
C PRO A 30 21.63 -15.36 13.66
N ASP A 31 20.35 -15.59 13.97
CA ASP A 31 19.90 -16.51 15.02
C ASP A 31 19.06 -17.70 14.52
N GLY A 32 19.01 -17.96 13.21
CA GLY A 32 18.64 -19.29 12.68
C GLY A 32 17.25 -19.82 13.05
N GLY A 33 16.21 -18.98 13.04
CA GLY A 33 14.87 -19.40 13.44
C GLY A 33 13.72 -18.61 12.86
N MET A 34 13.48 -18.72 11.55
CA MET A 34 12.11 -18.66 11.01
C MET A 34 12.04 -19.60 9.81
N ALA A 35 11.59 -20.83 10.02
CA ALA A 35 11.26 -21.71 8.91
C ALA A 35 9.96 -21.19 8.27
N PRO A 36 9.94 -20.87 6.97
CA PRO A 36 8.66 -20.69 6.29
C PRO A 36 7.84 -21.98 6.48
N PRO A 37 6.50 -21.89 6.63
CA PRO A 37 5.69 -23.09 6.73
C PRO A 37 6.00 -24.01 5.54
N PRO A 38 6.10 -25.34 5.73
CA PRO A 38 6.47 -26.23 4.65
C PRO A 38 5.40 -26.13 3.55
N TYR A 39 5.74 -25.45 2.45
CA TYR A 39 4.94 -25.46 1.24
C TYR A 39 4.84 -26.92 0.77
N ARG A 40 3.67 -27.52 0.95
CA ARG A 40 3.33 -28.83 0.40
C ARG A 40 2.46 -28.57 -0.83
N PRO A 41 2.96 -28.75 -2.06
CA PRO A 41 2.11 -28.62 -3.23
C PRO A 41 0.98 -29.66 -3.16
N PRO A 42 -0.25 -29.30 -3.54
CA PRO A 42 -1.33 -30.27 -3.63
C PRO A 42 -0.99 -31.32 -4.69
N ARG A 43 -1.23 -32.60 -4.36
CA ARG A 43 -1.01 -33.71 -5.29
C ARG A 43 -1.99 -33.59 -6.46
N CYS A 44 -1.52 -33.12 -7.61
CA CYS A 44 -2.23 -33.23 -8.87
C CYS A 44 -2.12 -34.68 -9.38
N ALA A 45 -3.14 -35.50 -9.15
CA ALA A 45 -3.31 -36.77 -9.85
C ALA A 45 -4.16 -36.52 -11.10
N GLY A 46 -3.54 -36.50 -12.28
CA GLY A 46 -4.24 -36.49 -13.56
C GLY A 46 -3.96 -37.79 -14.31
N ASP A 47 -4.95 -38.68 -14.34
CA ASP A 47 -5.03 -39.72 -15.37
C ASP A 47 -5.36 -39.04 -16.71
N GLY A 48 -4.66 -39.46 -17.77
CA GLY A 48 -4.52 -38.74 -19.03
C GLY A 48 -5.79 -38.42 -19.81
N GLY A 49 -5.70 -37.37 -20.63
CA GLY A 49 -6.73 -37.03 -21.62
C GLY A 49 -6.39 -35.75 -22.37
N VAL A 50 -6.30 -35.87 -23.70
CA VAL A 50 -5.99 -34.83 -24.69
C VAL A 50 -6.95 -33.63 -24.68
N GLY A 51 -6.36 -32.42 -24.74
CA GLY A 51 -6.92 -31.26 -25.43
C GLY A 51 -7.66 -30.21 -24.59
N GLY A 52 -7.09 -29.01 -24.55
CA GLY A 52 -7.81 -27.75 -24.31
C GLY A 52 -8.03 -27.37 -22.86
N ASP A 53 -7.61 -26.14 -22.54
CA ASP A 53 -7.75 -25.41 -21.28
C ASP A 53 -6.89 -25.85 -20.08
N ALA A 54 -6.18 -24.87 -19.53
CA ALA A 54 -5.62 -24.91 -18.19
C ALA A 54 -6.70 -24.39 -17.23
N SER A 55 -7.85 -25.08 -17.18
CA SER A 55 -8.81 -24.88 -16.11
C SER A 55 -8.52 -25.91 -15.02
N CYS A 56 -7.80 -25.50 -13.99
CA CYS A 56 -7.87 -26.21 -12.72
C CYS A 56 -9.31 -26.05 -12.21
N GLY A 57 -10.17 -27.02 -12.54
CA GLY A 57 -11.52 -27.10 -11.98
C GLY A 57 -11.44 -27.03 -10.46
N GLU A 58 -12.38 -26.30 -9.85
CA GLU A 58 -12.43 -25.96 -8.44
C GLU A 58 -12.21 -27.17 -7.53
N GLY A 59 -10.94 -27.40 -7.20
CA GLY A 59 -10.53 -28.37 -6.20
C GLY A 59 -10.92 -27.79 -4.86
N GLY A 60 -12.08 -28.23 -4.35
CA GLY A 60 -12.55 -27.87 -3.02
C GLY A 60 -11.42 -28.00 -2.01
N VAL A 61 -11.01 -26.85 -1.50
CA VAL A 61 -10.07 -26.72 -0.39
C VAL A 61 -10.65 -27.56 0.75
N PRO A 62 -10.00 -28.65 1.22
CA PRO A 62 -10.45 -29.27 2.46
C PRO A 62 -10.37 -28.17 3.53
N PRO A 63 -11.38 -28.02 4.41
CA PRO A 63 -11.35 -26.96 5.41
C PRO A 63 -10.16 -27.24 6.31
N VAL A 64 -9.04 -26.57 6.02
CA VAL A 64 -8.09 -26.20 7.02
C VAL A 64 -8.94 -25.36 7.95
N MET A 65 -9.16 -25.85 9.16
CA MET A 65 -9.53 -24.98 10.26
C MET A 65 -8.30 -24.10 10.52
N GLU A 66 -7.93 -23.26 9.55
CA GLU A 66 -7.38 -21.97 9.90
C GLU A 66 -8.51 -21.36 10.71
N GLU A 67 -8.26 -21.14 11.99
CA GLU A 67 -9.07 -20.16 12.68
C GLU A 67 -8.95 -18.91 11.81
N ASP A 68 -9.99 -18.65 11.02
CA ASP A 68 -10.18 -17.41 10.28
C ASP A 68 -9.63 -16.33 11.19
N ALA A 69 -8.57 -15.62 10.75
CA ALA A 69 -7.67 -14.84 11.61
C ALA A 69 -8.36 -13.61 12.23
N GLY A 70 -9.68 -13.66 12.36
CA GLY A 70 -10.59 -12.56 12.46
C GLY A 70 -10.61 -11.75 11.18
N PRO A 71 -11.61 -10.87 11.03
CA PRO A 71 -11.35 -9.67 10.25
C PRO A 71 -10.05 -9.03 10.76
N PRO A 72 -9.17 -8.52 9.86
CA PRO A 72 -7.97 -7.83 10.29
C PRO A 72 -8.35 -6.73 11.30
N PRO A 73 -7.55 -6.53 12.37
CA PRO A 73 -7.83 -5.47 13.29
C PRO A 73 -7.89 -4.13 12.53
N PRO A 74 -8.81 -3.23 12.91
CA PRO A 74 -8.98 -1.95 12.22
C PRO A 74 -7.65 -1.18 12.20
N PRO A 75 -7.41 -0.38 11.16
CA PRO A 75 -6.18 0.38 11.08
C PRO A 75 -6.11 1.35 12.26
N CYS A 76 -4.89 1.57 12.76
CA CYS A 76 -4.62 2.32 13.98
C CYS A 76 -5.08 3.79 13.94
N ASN A 77 -5.38 4.28 12.75
CA ASN A 77 -5.86 5.62 12.49
C ASN A 77 -7.38 5.67 12.24
N GLU A 78 -8.09 4.54 12.36
CA GLU A 78 -9.54 4.50 12.44
C GLU A 78 -9.97 4.77 13.88
N ILE A 79 -10.48 5.98 14.13
CA ILE A 79 -10.83 6.48 15.45
C ILE A 79 -12.34 6.55 15.60
N THR A 80 -12.86 5.89 16.63
CA THR A 80 -14.26 6.05 17.06
C THR A 80 -14.36 7.13 18.13
N PHE A 81 -15.07 8.20 17.80
CA PHE A 81 -15.43 9.25 18.74
C PHE A 81 -16.75 8.88 19.41
N THR A 82 -16.81 9.00 20.74
CA THR A 82 -18.00 8.67 21.52
C THR A 82 -18.36 9.80 22.47
N TYR A 83 -19.65 10.15 22.55
CA TYR A 83 -20.14 11.17 23.45
C TYR A 83 -21.48 10.77 24.06
N ALA A 84 -21.60 10.79 25.39
CA ALA A 84 -22.83 10.41 26.08
C ALA A 84 -23.67 11.64 26.46
N SER A 85 -24.88 11.75 25.90
CA SER A 85 -25.85 12.79 26.25
C SER A 85 -27.27 12.33 25.91
N ALA A 86 -28.09 12.15 26.95
CA ALA A 86 -29.51 11.80 26.81
C ALA A 86 -30.41 12.99 26.41
N THR A 87 -29.87 14.19 26.33
CA THR A 87 -30.63 15.42 26.02
C THR A 87 -30.22 16.08 24.71
N ALA A 88 -29.08 15.67 24.12
CA ALA A 88 -28.65 16.19 22.83
C ALA A 88 -29.63 15.74 21.74
N THR A 89 -29.85 16.63 20.78
CA THR A 89 -30.65 16.38 19.57
C THR A 89 -29.77 16.14 18.35
N SER A 90 -28.54 16.65 18.37
CA SER A 90 -27.50 16.34 17.40
C SER A 90 -26.11 16.49 18.03
N VAL A 91 -25.16 15.69 17.59
CA VAL A 91 -23.76 15.79 18.00
C VAL A 91 -22.88 15.64 16.77
N TRP A 92 -21.93 16.56 16.59
CA TRP A 92 -20.95 16.53 15.51
C TRP A 92 -19.53 16.56 16.05
N VAL A 93 -18.57 16.02 15.31
CA VAL A 93 -17.14 16.12 15.60
C VAL A 93 -16.48 17.08 14.63
N SER A 94 -15.66 17.97 15.16
CA SER A 94 -14.85 18.88 14.36
C SER A 94 -13.45 19.03 14.96
N GLY A 95 -12.45 19.15 14.10
CA GLY A 95 -11.05 19.12 14.53
C GLY A 95 -10.07 19.42 13.42
N THR A 96 -8.79 19.44 13.79
CA THR A 96 -7.66 19.70 12.90
C THR A 96 -7.61 18.78 11.66
N PHE A 97 -8.07 17.53 11.77
CA PHE A 97 -8.10 16.57 10.67
C PHE A 97 -9.21 16.83 9.63
N LEU A 98 -10.13 17.77 9.92
CA LEU A 98 -11.15 18.24 8.98
C LEU A 98 -10.94 19.70 8.57
N ALA A 99 -9.85 20.31 9.03
CA ALA A 99 -9.62 21.73 8.84
C ALA A 99 -9.38 22.06 7.36
N ASP A 100 -9.88 23.20 6.92
CA ASP A 100 -9.62 23.69 5.57
C ASP A 100 -8.15 24.12 5.37
N ALA A 101 -7.79 24.54 4.16
CA ALA A 101 -6.44 25.01 3.86
C ALA A 101 -6.02 26.26 4.68
N GLY A 102 -6.97 26.96 5.31
CA GLY A 102 -6.74 28.06 6.23
C GLY A 102 -6.65 27.64 7.69
N GLY A 103 -6.84 26.36 8.01
CA GLY A 103 -6.85 25.81 9.37
C GLY A 103 -8.19 26.00 10.10
N ALA A 104 -9.25 26.42 9.41
CA ALA A 104 -10.57 26.60 10.01
C ALA A 104 -11.28 25.25 10.13
N TRP A 105 -11.83 24.97 11.30
CA TRP A 105 -12.56 23.73 11.56
C TRP A 105 -14.01 23.88 11.07
N PRO A 106 -14.59 22.88 10.39
CA PRO A 106 -15.95 22.97 9.89
C PRO A 106 -16.95 23.04 11.06
N ALA A 107 -17.91 23.96 11.00
CA ALA A 107 -18.89 24.15 12.07
C ALA A 107 -20.18 23.37 11.83
N THR A 108 -20.39 22.85 10.62
CA THR A 108 -21.59 22.12 10.23
C THR A 108 -21.27 20.91 9.35
N PRO A 109 -22.16 19.91 9.25
CA PRO A 109 -21.97 18.80 8.31
C PRO A 109 -21.87 19.25 6.85
N ALA A 110 -22.55 20.34 6.49
CA ALA A 110 -22.46 20.92 5.14
C ALA A 110 -21.06 21.49 4.83
N GLU A 111 -20.30 21.85 5.86
CA GLU A 111 -18.92 22.34 5.76
C GLU A 111 -17.88 21.22 5.93
N GLY A 112 -18.31 20.01 6.32
CA GLY A 112 -17.43 18.84 6.49
C GLY A 112 -17.26 18.35 7.93
N ALA A 113 -18.03 18.87 8.91
CA ALA A 113 -18.04 18.30 10.26
C ALA A 113 -18.65 16.89 10.23
N LEU A 114 -18.14 15.99 11.07
CA LEU A 114 -18.61 14.59 11.10
C LEU A 114 -19.90 14.51 11.91
N GLU A 115 -20.99 14.07 11.29
CA GLU A 115 -22.25 13.84 11.99
C GLU A 115 -22.20 12.52 12.75
N MET A 116 -22.50 12.57 14.06
CA MET A 116 -22.54 11.38 14.91
C MET A 116 -23.93 10.74 14.89
N VAL A 117 -23.96 9.41 15.01
CA VAL A 117 -25.19 8.63 15.09
C VAL A 117 -25.51 8.36 16.55
N GLU A 118 -26.76 8.59 16.96
CA GLU A 118 -27.25 8.18 18.28
C GLU A 118 -27.44 6.65 18.30
N GLU A 119 -26.68 6.00 19.18
CA GLU A 119 -26.75 4.58 19.52
C GLU A 119 -27.75 4.35 20.68
N GLU A 120 -27.69 3.16 21.29
CA GLU A 120 -28.47 2.85 22.49
C GLU A 120 -28.03 3.72 23.71
N ASP A 121 -28.97 3.97 24.63
CA ASP A 121 -28.75 4.69 25.89
C ASP A 121 -28.24 6.14 25.79
N GLY A 122 -28.47 6.82 24.66
CA GLY A 122 -28.09 8.24 24.48
C GLY A 122 -26.59 8.44 24.27
N VAL A 123 -25.91 7.41 23.76
CA VAL A 123 -24.51 7.44 23.36
C VAL A 123 -24.44 7.79 21.88
N TRP A 124 -23.64 8.78 21.52
CA TRP A 124 -23.41 9.21 20.15
C TRP A 124 -22.08 8.65 19.68
N SER A 125 -22.00 8.12 18.46
CA SER A 125 -20.77 7.57 17.90
C SER A 125 -20.51 7.98 16.44
N VAL A 126 -19.23 8.11 16.07
CA VAL A 126 -18.79 8.15 14.66
C VAL A 126 -17.38 7.60 14.54
N THR A 127 -17.14 6.82 13.49
CA THR A 127 -15.81 6.28 13.17
C THR A 127 -15.23 7.00 11.95
N HIS A 128 -13.98 7.45 12.05
CA HIS A 128 -13.30 8.18 11.00
C HIS A 128 -11.82 7.84 10.90
N LEU A 129 -11.29 7.83 9.67
CA LEU A 129 -9.85 7.72 9.42
C LEU A 129 -9.20 9.09 9.64
N VAL A 130 -8.39 9.20 10.69
CA VAL A 130 -7.63 10.39 11.04
C VAL A 130 -6.22 10.27 10.44
N GLU A 131 -5.61 11.38 10.06
CA GLU A 131 -4.23 11.35 9.57
C GLU A 131 -3.24 10.99 10.69
N PRO A 132 -2.18 10.19 10.44
CA PRO A 132 -1.24 9.75 11.47
C PRO A 132 -0.15 10.79 11.77
N ILE A 133 -0.49 12.08 11.88
CA ILE A 133 0.49 13.17 12.10
C ILE A 133 0.79 13.42 13.60
N ARG A 134 0.76 12.34 14.39
CA ARG A 134 0.91 12.27 15.85
C ARG A 134 -0.19 12.91 16.66
N GLN A 135 -0.48 14.20 16.47
CA GLN A 135 -1.38 14.91 17.37
C GLN A 135 -2.40 15.77 16.63
N HIS A 136 -3.66 15.54 16.97
CA HIS A 136 -4.81 16.30 16.51
C HIS A 136 -5.52 16.97 17.67
N GLN A 137 -6.21 18.06 17.38
CA GLN A 137 -7.13 18.71 18.30
C GLN A 137 -8.57 18.58 17.78
N TYR A 138 -9.53 18.38 18.67
CA TYR A 138 -10.96 18.26 18.32
C TYR A 138 -11.90 18.74 19.43
N LYS A 139 -13.15 19.03 19.03
CA LYS A 139 -14.30 19.33 19.89
C LYS A 139 -15.55 18.64 19.36
N PHE A 140 -16.53 18.47 20.25
CA PHE A 140 -17.91 18.16 19.86
C PHE A 140 -18.71 19.45 19.67
N ILE A 141 -19.63 19.43 18.72
CA ILE A 141 -20.64 20.47 18.49
C ILE A 141 -21.99 19.86 18.85
N VAL A 142 -22.53 20.23 20.01
CA VAL A 142 -23.81 19.74 20.52
C VAL A 142 -24.92 20.70 20.12
N ASP A 143 -26.05 20.15 19.65
CA ASP A 143 -27.23 20.90 19.20
C ASP A 143 -26.93 21.99 18.15
N GLY A 144 -25.83 21.81 17.41
CA GLY A 144 -25.38 22.68 16.33
C GLY A 144 -24.74 24.01 16.75
N THR A 145 -24.67 24.32 18.06
CA THR A 145 -24.12 25.60 18.55
C THR A 145 -23.09 25.46 19.65
N ASP A 146 -23.15 24.38 20.43
CA ASP A 146 -22.39 24.28 21.67
C ASP A 146 -21.11 23.51 21.45
N TRP A 147 -20.00 24.26 21.36
CA TRP A 147 -18.66 23.71 21.21
C TRP A 147 -18.11 23.29 22.57
N ILE A 148 -17.96 21.99 22.76
CA ILE A 148 -17.42 21.41 24.00
C ILE A 148 -16.19 20.58 23.70
N ALA A 149 -15.21 20.62 24.61
CA ALA A 149 -14.18 19.59 24.64
C ALA A 149 -14.81 18.27 25.08
N ASP A 150 -14.22 17.17 24.66
CA ASP A 150 -14.62 15.83 25.07
C ASP A 150 -14.50 15.69 26.59
N PRO A 151 -15.62 15.55 27.32
CA PRO A 151 -15.58 15.47 28.78
C PRO A 151 -14.91 14.20 29.31
N SER A 152 -14.76 13.17 28.46
CA SER A 152 -14.10 11.91 28.80
C SER A 152 -12.60 11.93 28.53
N ASN A 153 -12.12 12.92 27.79
CA ASN A 153 -10.71 13.06 27.43
C ASN A 153 -9.98 13.99 28.42
N GLU A 154 -9.07 13.43 29.21
CA GLU A 154 -8.26 14.20 30.15
C GLU A 154 -7.18 15.04 29.44
N GLN A 155 -6.79 14.67 28.22
CA GLN A 155 -5.79 15.38 27.45
C GLN A 155 -6.41 16.57 26.74
N THR A 156 -6.05 17.77 27.19
CA THR A 156 -6.59 19.02 26.68
C THR A 156 -5.50 20.05 26.45
N ILE A 157 -5.77 21.00 25.56
CA ILE A 157 -4.89 22.12 25.24
C ILE A 157 -5.72 23.41 25.16
N ASP A 158 -5.15 24.53 25.61
CA ASP A 158 -5.81 25.85 25.56
C ASP A 158 -6.13 26.25 24.10
N ASP A 159 -7.35 26.71 23.85
CA ASP A 159 -7.82 27.07 22.51
C ASP A 159 -7.49 28.53 22.10
N GLY A 160 -6.90 29.31 23.00
CA GLY A 160 -6.57 30.72 22.79
C GLY A 160 -7.74 31.69 22.96
N PHE A 161 -8.95 31.18 23.25
CA PHE A 161 -10.19 31.95 23.42
C PHE A 161 -10.81 31.79 24.82
N GLY A 162 -10.06 31.18 25.75
CA GLY A 162 -10.49 30.95 27.13
C GLY A 162 -11.25 29.65 27.33
N GLY A 163 -11.26 28.76 26.33
CA GLY A 163 -11.70 27.38 26.43
C GLY A 163 -10.54 26.41 26.24
N VAL A 164 -10.88 25.14 26.02
CA VAL A 164 -9.91 24.09 25.73
C VAL A 164 -10.38 23.24 24.55
N ASN A 165 -9.43 22.69 23.81
CA ASN A 165 -9.59 21.63 22.82
C ASN A 165 -9.19 20.29 23.44
N SER A 166 -9.83 19.22 23.01
CA SER A 166 -9.42 17.85 23.34
C SER A 166 -8.28 17.44 22.42
N VAL A 167 -7.31 16.70 22.96
CA VAL A 167 -6.13 16.23 22.24
C VAL A 167 -6.30 14.77 21.88
N LEU A 168 -6.08 14.44 20.61
CA LEU A 168 -6.11 13.10 20.06
C LEU A 168 -4.72 12.76 19.53
N ASP A 169 -4.03 11.84 20.19
CA ASP A 169 -2.76 11.32 19.69
C ASP A 169 -3.01 10.09 18.80
N VAL A 170 -2.78 10.24 17.50
CA VAL A 170 -2.93 9.17 16.50
C VAL A 170 -1.55 8.53 16.29
N CYS A 171 -1.47 7.20 16.44
CA CYS A 171 -0.23 6.42 16.43
C CYS A 171 0.68 6.58 17.67
N GLY A 172 0.10 6.70 18.86
CA GLY A 172 0.82 6.43 20.12
C GLY A 172 1.09 4.93 20.32
N ALA A 173 1.76 4.54 21.42
CA ALA A 173 2.18 3.15 21.71
C ALA A 173 1.08 2.06 21.63
N ALA A 174 -0.20 2.44 21.52
CA ALA A 174 -1.33 1.54 21.31
C ALA A 174 -1.44 1.01 19.87
N CYS A 175 -0.72 1.60 18.92
CA CYS A 175 -0.82 1.32 17.48
C CYS A 175 0.30 0.41 16.95
N GLY A 176 1.11 -0.18 17.83
CA GLY A 176 2.38 -0.80 17.48
C GLY A 176 3.55 0.19 17.60
N GLU A 177 4.78 -0.31 17.56
CA GLU A 177 5.97 0.54 17.48
C GLU A 177 6.00 1.18 16.08
N LEU A 178 6.15 2.50 15.98
CA LEU A 178 6.20 3.23 14.70
C LEU A 178 7.29 2.74 13.74
N ASP A 179 8.29 2.04 14.29
CA ASP A 179 9.44 1.51 13.56
C ASP A 179 9.25 0.02 13.19
N GLU A 180 8.15 -0.62 13.58
CA GLU A 180 7.83 -2.01 13.21
C GLU A 180 7.09 -2.05 11.87
N PHE A 181 7.54 -2.92 10.95
CA PHE A 181 6.93 -3.07 9.63
C PHE A 181 5.56 -3.78 9.72
N ASP A 182 4.51 -3.12 9.20
CA ASP A 182 3.18 -3.71 9.01
C ASP A 182 2.75 -3.63 7.54
N TRP A 183 2.28 -4.76 6.99
CA TRP A 183 1.74 -4.84 5.63
C TRP A 183 0.53 -3.93 5.38
N ARG A 184 -0.22 -3.58 6.43
CA ARG A 184 -1.39 -2.68 6.35
C ARG A 184 -0.99 -1.22 6.16
N ASP A 185 0.19 -0.85 6.64
CA ASP A 185 0.75 0.50 6.53
C ASP A 185 1.64 0.67 5.29
N THR A 186 1.65 -0.35 4.43
CA THR A 186 2.54 -0.42 3.29
C THR A 186 2.00 0.32 2.07
N VAL A 187 2.81 1.18 1.48
CA VAL A 187 2.61 1.75 0.15
C VAL A 187 3.34 0.85 -0.85
N MET A 188 2.59 -0.02 -1.51
CA MET A 188 3.13 -0.96 -2.49
C MET A 188 3.25 -0.32 -3.88
N TYR A 189 4.41 -0.50 -4.51
CA TYR A 189 4.68 -0.07 -5.88
C TYR A 189 4.93 -1.27 -6.79
N PHE A 190 4.13 -1.42 -7.85
CA PHE A 190 4.37 -2.42 -8.88
C PHE A 190 5.34 -1.89 -9.94
N ALA A 191 6.53 -2.48 -10.01
CA ALA A 191 7.56 -2.18 -11.00
C ALA A 191 7.68 -3.31 -12.04
N MET A 192 7.30 -3.00 -13.27
CA MET A 192 7.61 -3.84 -14.41
C MET A 192 9.07 -3.66 -14.79
N VAL A 193 9.92 -4.65 -14.47
CA VAL A 193 11.38 -4.53 -14.51
C VAL A 193 11.87 -4.04 -15.88
N ASP A 194 11.42 -4.68 -16.96
CA ASP A 194 11.73 -4.35 -18.35
C ASP A 194 11.42 -2.89 -18.74
N ARG A 195 10.43 -2.26 -18.09
CA ARG A 195 9.98 -0.89 -18.41
C ARG A 195 10.43 0.15 -17.40
N PHE A 196 11.04 -0.27 -16.30
CA PHE A 196 11.29 0.60 -15.17
C PHE A 196 12.55 1.44 -15.38
N TYR A 197 13.71 0.80 -15.56
CA TYR A 197 14.96 1.49 -15.82
C TYR A 197 16.01 0.56 -16.42
N ASP A 198 16.56 0.96 -17.56
CA ASP A 198 17.69 0.32 -18.24
C ASP A 198 19.00 0.90 -17.69
N SER A 199 19.83 0.05 -17.08
CA SER A 199 21.09 0.46 -16.44
C SER A 199 22.31 0.40 -17.35
N ASP A 200 22.24 -0.31 -18.47
CA ASP A 200 23.41 -0.59 -19.32
C ASP A 200 23.23 -0.20 -20.79
N GLY A 201 22.05 0.26 -21.18
CA GLY A 201 21.72 0.66 -22.54
C GLY A 201 21.44 -0.51 -23.48
N SER A 202 21.31 -1.73 -22.95
CA SER A 202 21.10 -2.95 -23.71
C SER A 202 19.63 -3.31 -23.77
N ALA A 203 19.13 -3.47 -24.98
CA ALA A 203 17.87 -4.17 -25.22
C ALA A 203 18.20 -5.46 -25.97
N ASP A 204 17.60 -6.58 -25.54
CA ASP A 204 17.69 -7.88 -26.20
C ASP A 204 16.42 -8.12 -27.04
N PRO A 205 16.30 -7.53 -28.25
CA PRO A 205 15.10 -7.64 -29.05
C PRO A 205 14.90 -9.08 -29.53
N VAL A 206 13.64 -9.53 -29.50
CA VAL A 206 13.28 -10.85 -30.00
C VAL A 206 12.89 -10.75 -31.47
N SER A 207 13.50 -11.61 -32.29
CA SER A 207 13.20 -11.65 -33.72
C SER A 207 11.71 -11.91 -33.97
N GLY A 208 11.07 -11.02 -34.74
CA GLY A 208 9.67 -11.17 -35.16
C GLY A 208 8.63 -10.56 -34.20
N ALA A 209 9.05 -10.07 -33.03
CA ALA A 209 8.18 -9.24 -32.20
C ALA A 209 8.01 -7.83 -32.79
N THR A 210 6.91 -7.18 -32.41
CA THR A 210 6.47 -5.91 -33.02
C THR A 210 7.14 -4.73 -32.33
N ASP A 211 7.84 -3.91 -33.11
CA ASP A 211 8.43 -2.67 -32.63
C ASP A 211 7.39 -1.59 -32.36
N GLY A 212 7.70 -0.67 -31.45
CA GLY A 212 6.88 0.50 -31.16
C GLY A 212 7.06 1.61 -32.19
N ASP A 213 5.95 2.26 -32.58
CA ASP A 213 5.97 3.49 -33.38
C ASP A 213 4.70 4.33 -33.18
N ALA A 214 4.66 5.55 -33.72
CA ALA A 214 3.52 6.46 -33.58
C ALA A 214 2.21 5.94 -34.18
N THR A 215 2.27 4.93 -35.04
CA THR A 215 1.10 4.28 -35.69
C THR A 215 0.70 2.96 -35.03
N ARG A 216 1.62 2.30 -34.31
CA ARG A 216 1.44 0.98 -33.69
C ARG A 216 1.34 1.01 -32.16
N GLY A 217 1.71 2.13 -31.54
CA GLY A 217 1.71 2.26 -30.08
C GLY A 217 3.03 1.78 -29.45
N PRO A 218 3.03 1.46 -28.15
CA PRO A 218 4.23 1.04 -27.42
C PRO A 218 4.81 -0.28 -27.97
N SER A 219 6.12 -0.46 -27.81
CA SER A 219 6.81 -1.65 -28.31
C SER A 219 6.33 -2.92 -27.62
N ALA A 220 6.16 -3.99 -28.41
CA ALA A 220 5.95 -5.35 -27.91
C ALA A 220 7.29 -6.11 -27.72
N GLN A 221 8.42 -5.40 -27.86
CA GLN A 221 9.78 -5.87 -27.56
C GLN A 221 10.17 -5.61 -26.09
N TYR A 222 11.25 -6.27 -25.66
CA TYR A 222 12.02 -5.83 -24.50
C TYR A 222 12.54 -4.41 -24.73
N GLU A 223 12.49 -3.57 -23.68
CA GLU A 223 13.00 -2.20 -23.68
C GLU A 223 14.30 -2.05 -22.87
N GLY A 224 14.79 -3.15 -22.26
CA GLY A 224 16.11 -3.20 -21.63
C GLY A 224 16.13 -2.91 -20.14
N GLY A 225 14.97 -2.70 -19.50
CA GLY A 225 14.93 -2.52 -18.06
C GLY A 225 15.40 -3.77 -17.30
N ASP A 226 16.17 -3.56 -16.24
CA ASP A 226 16.88 -4.64 -15.55
C ASP A 226 16.87 -4.48 -14.02
N LEU A 227 17.24 -5.54 -13.27
CA LEU A 227 17.22 -5.52 -11.81
C LEU A 227 18.27 -4.57 -11.20
N ARG A 228 19.39 -4.37 -11.88
CA ARG A 228 20.38 -3.37 -11.47
C ARG A 228 19.80 -1.97 -11.64
N GLY A 229 19.06 -1.72 -12.70
CA GLY A 229 18.40 -0.46 -12.95
C GLY A 229 17.30 -0.15 -11.95
N LEU A 230 16.53 -1.17 -11.55
CA LEU A 230 15.65 -1.09 -10.39
C LEU A 230 16.43 -0.68 -9.13
N THR A 231 17.54 -1.35 -8.84
CA THR A 231 18.41 -1.07 -7.68
C THR A 231 18.99 0.36 -7.71
N GLU A 232 19.40 0.87 -8.87
CA GLU A 232 19.93 2.22 -9.05
C GLU A 232 18.88 3.32 -8.80
N ARG A 233 17.59 2.95 -8.79
CA ARG A 233 16.45 3.86 -8.59
C ARG A 233 15.77 3.71 -7.23
N MET A 234 16.39 2.99 -6.29
CA MET A 234 15.86 2.87 -4.92
C MET A 234 15.65 4.22 -4.23
N SER A 235 16.52 5.22 -4.48
CA SER A 235 16.33 6.55 -3.90
C SER A 235 15.05 7.23 -4.41
N TYR A 236 14.71 7.05 -5.68
CA TYR A 236 13.48 7.59 -6.26
C TYR A 236 12.23 6.94 -5.62
N LEU A 237 12.25 5.62 -5.42
CA LEU A 237 11.14 4.90 -4.78
C LEU A 237 10.99 5.30 -3.31
N ASN A 238 12.11 5.47 -2.61
CA ASN A 238 12.11 5.99 -1.25
C ASN A 238 11.57 7.42 -1.17
N ASP A 239 11.99 8.31 -2.07
CA ASP A 239 11.49 9.70 -2.12
C ASP A 239 10.00 9.78 -2.47
N LEU A 240 9.50 8.79 -3.22
CA LEU A 240 8.06 8.64 -3.51
C LEU A 240 7.27 8.13 -2.29
N GLY A 241 7.93 7.58 -1.26
CA GLY A 241 7.30 7.00 -0.08
C GLY A 241 6.90 5.54 -0.24
N VAL A 242 7.48 4.82 -1.20
CA VAL A 242 7.25 3.37 -1.39
C VAL A 242 7.87 2.60 -0.23
N THR A 243 7.09 1.70 0.38
CA THR A 243 7.56 0.84 1.48
C THR A 243 7.52 -0.66 1.16
N ALA A 244 6.86 -1.06 0.06
CA ALA A 244 7.05 -2.38 -0.53
C ALA A 244 7.09 -2.34 -2.06
N LEU A 245 7.89 -3.24 -2.63
CA LEU A 245 8.04 -3.40 -4.06
C LEU A 245 7.41 -4.72 -4.51
N TRP A 246 6.52 -4.64 -5.49
CA TRP A 246 6.08 -5.79 -6.27
C TRP A 246 6.72 -5.70 -7.65
N ILE A 247 7.50 -6.71 -8.04
CA ILE A 247 8.15 -6.75 -9.35
C ILE A 247 7.53 -7.82 -10.25
N THR A 248 7.67 -7.65 -11.57
CA THR A 248 7.42 -8.74 -12.54
C THR A 248 8.27 -9.96 -12.23
N ALA A 249 7.79 -11.15 -12.61
CA ALA A 249 8.44 -12.41 -12.27
C ALA A 249 9.88 -12.49 -12.85
N PRO A 250 10.92 -12.60 -11.99
CA PRO A 250 12.33 -12.53 -12.41
C PRO A 250 12.86 -13.89 -12.87
N PHE A 251 12.23 -14.45 -13.92
CA PHE A 251 12.61 -15.74 -14.49
C PHE A 251 13.13 -15.61 -15.93
N GLU A 252 13.93 -16.59 -16.36
CA GLU A 252 14.33 -16.70 -17.77
C GLU A 252 13.10 -17.02 -18.63
N ASN A 253 12.70 -16.03 -19.42
CA ASN A 253 11.54 -16.10 -20.30
C ASN A 253 11.92 -16.66 -21.68
N ARG A 254 10.92 -16.86 -22.55
CA ARG A 254 11.17 -17.35 -23.91
C ARG A 254 11.85 -16.31 -24.79
N ASP A 255 12.83 -16.77 -25.57
CA ASP A 255 13.50 -15.99 -26.63
C ASP A 255 12.74 -16.07 -27.98
N LEU A 256 11.42 -16.23 -27.93
CA LEU A 256 10.56 -16.36 -29.11
C LEU A 256 9.39 -15.39 -29.02
N ALA A 257 8.98 -14.87 -30.18
CA ALA A 257 7.84 -13.97 -30.28
C ALA A 257 6.53 -14.75 -30.50
N GLY A 258 5.42 -14.28 -29.92
CA GLY A 258 4.10 -14.90 -30.03
C GLY A 258 2.99 -13.91 -30.34
N ALA A 259 1.99 -14.29 -31.14
CA ALA A 259 0.86 -13.41 -31.44
C ALA A 259 -0.07 -13.26 -30.23
N ALA A 260 -0.84 -12.16 -30.19
CA ALA A 260 -1.94 -12.01 -29.24
C ALA A 260 -2.97 -13.15 -29.36
N ILE A 261 -3.77 -13.34 -28.31
CA ILE A 261 -4.85 -14.36 -28.27
C ILE A 261 -5.83 -14.18 -29.43
N ASN A 262 -6.13 -12.93 -29.81
CA ASN A 262 -6.95 -12.61 -30.97
C ASN A 262 -6.18 -11.70 -31.96
N PRO A 263 -5.42 -12.28 -32.90
CA PRO A 263 -4.62 -11.53 -33.87
C PRO A 263 -5.43 -10.61 -34.79
N SER A 264 -6.74 -10.83 -34.90
CA SER A 264 -7.62 -9.97 -35.71
C SER A 264 -8.00 -8.67 -34.99
N ALA A 265 -8.01 -8.70 -33.65
CA ALA A 265 -8.24 -7.51 -32.83
C ALA A 265 -6.93 -6.82 -32.45
N ASP A 266 -5.86 -7.60 -32.32
CA ASP A 266 -4.53 -7.14 -31.95
C ASP A 266 -3.48 -7.80 -32.85
N PRO A 267 -3.01 -7.10 -33.91
CA PRO A 267 -2.10 -7.68 -34.89
C PRO A 267 -0.65 -7.78 -34.37
N ASN A 268 -0.37 -7.38 -33.14
CA ASN A 268 0.99 -7.40 -32.59
C ASN A 268 1.47 -8.82 -32.30
N VAL A 269 2.79 -8.95 -32.38
CA VAL A 269 3.56 -10.13 -31.96
C VAL A 269 4.46 -9.70 -30.81
N TYR A 270 4.37 -10.41 -29.70
CA TYR A 270 4.93 -10.05 -28.41
C TYR A 270 6.17 -10.88 -28.10
N SER A 271 7.23 -10.22 -27.62
CA SER A 271 8.26 -10.87 -26.83
C SER A 271 7.73 -11.17 -25.42
N ALA A 272 8.48 -11.93 -24.63
CA ALA A 272 8.10 -12.29 -23.27
C ALA A 272 8.44 -11.23 -22.19
N TYR A 273 8.54 -9.95 -22.62
CA TYR A 273 8.98 -8.81 -21.80
C TYR A 273 8.18 -8.55 -20.52
N HIS A 274 6.97 -9.10 -20.41
CA HIS A 274 6.14 -8.99 -19.22
C HIS A 274 6.56 -9.93 -18.06
N GLY A 275 7.43 -10.90 -18.31
CA GLY A 275 7.99 -11.77 -17.26
C GLY A 275 7.22 -13.06 -16.94
N TYR A 276 6.03 -13.26 -17.52
CA TYR A 276 5.12 -14.37 -17.18
C TYR A 276 5.01 -15.44 -18.29
N TRP A 277 6.03 -15.58 -19.12
CA TRP A 277 6.09 -16.59 -20.17
C TRP A 277 7.41 -17.38 -20.10
N PRO A 278 7.63 -18.15 -19.02
CA PRO A 278 8.85 -18.92 -18.85
C PRO A 278 9.01 -19.94 -19.98
N SER A 279 10.25 -20.15 -20.40
CA SER A 279 10.56 -21.19 -21.37
C SER A 279 10.43 -22.57 -20.71
N PRO A 280 9.68 -23.53 -21.28
CA PRO A 280 9.65 -24.90 -20.78
C PRO A 280 11.04 -25.56 -20.73
N GLU A 281 11.97 -25.10 -21.57
CA GLU A 281 13.36 -25.56 -21.57
C GLU A 281 14.14 -25.06 -20.33
N ASN A 282 13.66 -23.97 -19.72
CA ASN A 282 14.23 -23.33 -18.53
C ASN A 282 13.44 -23.68 -17.26
N VAL A 283 12.53 -24.66 -17.32
CA VAL A 283 11.75 -25.11 -16.17
C VAL A 283 12.11 -26.56 -15.86
N ASP A 284 12.57 -26.82 -14.63
CA ASP A 284 12.72 -28.17 -14.13
C ASP A 284 11.34 -28.75 -13.75
N PHE A 285 10.98 -29.85 -14.40
CA PHE A 285 9.74 -30.60 -14.16
C PHE A 285 9.99 -31.91 -13.39
N SER A 286 11.17 -32.09 -12.79
CA SER A 286 11.50 -33.27 -11.98
C SER A 286 10.48 -33.53 -10.87
N ASP A 287 9.94 -32.45 -10.28
CA ASP A 287 8.71 -32.45 -9.51
C ASP A 287 7.57 -31.80 -10.33
N PRO A 288 6.65 -32.58 -10.91
CA PRO A 288 5.55 -32.04 -11.71
C PRO A 288 4.53 -31.27 -10.86
N THR A 289 4.57 -31.39 -9.52
CA THR A 289 3.71 -30.62 -8.62
C THR A 289 4.34 -29.31 -8.15
N SER A 290 5.63 -29.12 -8.45
CA SER A 290 6.39 -27.92 -8.10
C SER A 290 7.43 -27.62 -9.18
N PRO A 291 7.00 -27.27 -10.42
CA PRO A 291 7.91 -26.91 -11.48
C PRO A 291 8.77 -25.70 -11.06
N SER A 292 10.08 -25.77 -11.31
CA SER A 292 11.03 -24.73 -10.89
C SER A 292 11.60 -24.01 -12.12
N PRO A 293 11.11 -22.80 -12.46
CA PRO A 293 11.70 -21.99 -13.51
C PRO A 293 13.07 -21.47 -13.07
N ARG A 294 14.00 -21.37 -14.02
CA ARG A 294 15.32 -20.80 -13.81
C ARG A 294 15.22 -19.28 -13.57
N PRO A 295 15.84 -18.75 -12.49
CA PRO A 295 15.93 -17.31 -12.28
C PRO A 295 16.72 -16.61 -13.39
N ALA A 296 16.30 -15.38 -13.74
CA ALA A 296 17.02 -14.49 -14.65
C ALA A 296 18.25 -13.85 -14.01
#